data_AF-A0AA36GH15-F1
#
_entry.id   AF-A0AA36GH15-F1
#
_cell.length_a   1.000
_cell.length_b   1.000
_cell.length_c   1.000
_cell.angle_alpha   90.00
_cell.angle_beta   90.00
_cell.angle_gamma   90.00
#
_symmetry.space_group_name_H-M   'P 1'
#
loop_
_entity.id
_entity.type
_entity.pdbx_description
1 polymer ?
#
loop_
_entity_poly.entity_id
_entity_poly.type
_entity_poly.pdbx_seq_one_letter_code
_entity_poly.pdbx_strand_id
1 'polypeptide(L)'
;MKNEFNCPVELGRPTVAYRECIAAPYKFHYRHKKQTGGQGQFGQIEGIVEPLPPDQNTVIKFTDECFGTSIPKNLFPALKKGLDQVTQEGPLMKQKIAGINVRVQDGETHMVDSTEIAMINTMANMMRECYEKAAWLLLEPIMKVEVTTPSDFQGSVVNTLTQRNALITSTDTIDGYTTVICEAPLSDMFGYTSLLRSVTEGKGEFNMEYCRYAPCPATTQDNVIRQWQIDQGLVDPKADAKKKKR
;
A
#
# COMPACT_ATOMS: atom_id res chain seq x y z
N MET A 1 -28.20 7.24 9.46
CA MET A 1 -28.42 5.86 9.97
C MET A 1 -29.07 5.83 11.35
N LYS A 2 -28.41 6.31 12.43
CA LYS A 2 -29.01 6.26 13.77
C LYS A 2 -30.25 7.15 13.94
N ASN A 3 -30.19 8.41 13.47
CA ASN A 3 -31.28 9.38 13.71
C ASN A 3 -32.43 9.27 12.70
N GLU A 4 -32.13 9.08 11.42
CA GLU A 4 -33.16 8.95 10.37
C GLU A 4 -33.75 7.54 10.25
N PHE A 5 -32.93 6.49 10.43
CA PHE A 5 -33.33 5.11 10.16
C PHE A 5 -33.43 4.26 11.43
N ASN A 6 -33.26 4.86 12.61
CA ASN A 6 -33.29 4.21 13.91
C ASN A 6 -32.44 2.93 13.99
N CYS A 7 -31.36 2.88 13.20
CA CYS A 7 -30.49 1.72 13.08
C CYS A 7 -29.29 1.90 14.03
N PRO A 8 -29.16 1.07 15.08
CA PRO A 8 -28.02 1.13 15.99
C PRO A 8 -26.76 0.68 15.23
N VAL A 9 -25.74 1.54 15.24
CA VAL A 9 -24.46 1.29 14.59
C VAL A 9 -23.34 1.44 15.61
N GLU A 10 -22.36 0.54 15.53
CA GLU A 10 -21.11 0.65 16.28
C GLU A 10 -20.11 1.44 15.44
N LEU A 11 -19.55 2.51 16.01
CA LEU A 11 -18.58 3.37 15.32
C LEU A 11 -17.16 2.91 15.66
N GLY A 12 -16.45 2.40 14.65
CA GLY A 12 -15.03 2.08 14.73
C GLY A 12 -14.15 3.29 14.48
N ARG A 13 -12.84 3.15 14.73
CA ARG A 13 -11.84 4.14 14.28
C ARG A 13 -11.74 4.10 12.75
N PRO A 14 -11.62 5.26 12.08
CA PRO A 14 -11.33 5.30 10.66
C PRO A 14 -10.01 4.56 10.37
N THR A 15 -10.02 3.69 9.36
CA THR A 15 -8.82 2.98 8.90
C THR A 15 -8.22 3.71 7.71
N VAL A 16 -6.90 3.85 7.72
CA VAL A 16 -6.15 4.44 6.59
C VAL A 16 -5.98 3.35 5.53
N ALA A 17 -6.24 3.71 4.27
CA ALA A 17 -6.08 2.80 3.14
C ALA A 17 -4.60 2.71 2.73
N TYR A 18 -3.81 1.92 3.46
CA TYR A 18 -2.43 1.57 3.09
C TYR A 18 -2.40 0.70 1.83
N ARG A 19 -1.26 0.74 1.13
CA ARG A 19 -0.93 -0.18 0.03
C ARG A 19 0.37 -0.89 0.34
N GLU A 20 0.63 -1.99 -0.34
CA GLU A 20 1.86 -2.76 -0.21
C GLU A 20 2.65 -2.69 -1.52
N CYS A 21 3.97 -2.53 -1.43
CA CYS A 21 4.85 -2.51 -2.59
C CYS A 21 6.16 -3.24 -2.26
N ILE A 22 6.86 -3.68 -3.30
CA ILE A 22 8.18 -4.29 -3.16
C ILE A 22 9.23 -3.18 -2.98
N ALA A 23 10.20 -3.38 -2.09
CA ALA A 23 11.24 -2.38 -1.80
C ALA A 23 12.38 -2.40 -2.81
N ALA A 24 12.68 -3.58 -3.37
CA ALA A 24 13.79 -3.78 -4.29
C ALA A 24 13.41 -4.80 -5.39
N PRO A 25 14.02 -4.74 -6.59
CA PRO A 25 13.78 -5.72 -7.63
C PRO A 25 14.09 -7.15 -7.17
N TYR A 26 13.15 -8.07 -7.40
CA TYR A 26 13.26 -9.48 -7.09
C TYR A 26 13.19 -10.31 -8.36
N LYS A 27 14.26 -11.06 -8.65
CA LYS A 27 14.28 -12.03 -9.75
C LYS A 27 13.64 -13.32 -9.29
N PHE A 28 12.71 -13.84 -10.08
CA PHE A 28 12.00 -15.07 -9.78
C PHE A 28 12.22 -16.11 -10.87
N HIS A 29 12.30 -17.37 -10.46
CA HIS A 29 12.23 -18.53 -11.34
C HIS A 29 11.33 -19.56 -10.65
N TYR A 30 10.13 -19.74 -11.17
CA TYR A 30 9.11 -20.57 -10.54
C TYR A 30 8.61 -21.66 -11.48
N ARG A 31 8.54 -22.90 -10.99
CA ARG A 31 8.06 -24.07 -11.72
C ARG A 31 6.88 -24.71 -10.98
N HIS A 32 5.70 -24.63 -11.59
CA HIS A 32 4.49 -25.32 -11.16
C HIS A 32 4.40 -26.68 -11.84
N LYS A 33 4.41 -27.76 -11.05
CA LYS A 33 4.11 -29.10 -11.54
C LYS A 33 3.18 -29.80 -10.55
N LYS A 34 1.95 -30.10 -10.99
CA LYS A 34 1.00 -30.90 -10.20
C LYS A 34 0.54 -32.09 -11.03
N GLN A 35 0.83 -33.29 -10.53
CA GLN A 35 0.49 -34.54 -11.18
C GLN A 35 -0.24 -35.44 -10.17
N THR A 36 -1.48 -35.06 -9.83
CA THR A 36 -2.34 -35.85 -8.94
C THR A 36 -3.44 -36.51 -9.76
N GLY A 37 -3.24 -37.76 -10.19
CA GLY A 37 -4.26 -38.71 -10.69
C GLY A 37 -5.17 -38.33 -11.88
N GLY A 38 -5.27 -37.06 -12.25
CA GLY A 38 -6.12 -36.49 -13.32
C GLY A 38 -5.32 -35.61 -14.27
N GLN A 39 -5.93 -34.55 -14.83
CA GLN A 39 -5.24 -33.62 -15.73
C GLN A 39 -4.01 -33.00 -15.05
N GLY A 40 -2.84 -33.16 -15.68
CA GLY A 40 -1.61 -32.56 -15.22
C GLY A 40 -1.69 -31.03 -15.30
N GLN A 41 -0.98 -30.36 -14.41
CA GLN A 41 -0.73 -28.92 -14.52
C GLN A 41 0.76 -28.68 -14.61
N PHE A 42 1.17 -27.93 -15.63
CA PHE A 42 2.54 -27.51 -15.83
C PHE A 42 2.61 -26.04 -16.23
N GLY A 43 3.54 -25.31 -15.62
CA GLY A 43 3.90 -23.98 -16.05
C GLY A 43 5.20 -23.56 -15.38
N GLN A 44 6.11 -22.96 -16.14
CA GLN A 44 7.34 -22.41 -15.61
C GLN A 44 7.47 -20.96 -16.10
N ILE A 45 7.78 -20.05 -15.18
CA ILE A 45 7.97 -18.63 -15.48
C ILE A 45 9.23 -18.12 -14.81
N GLU A 46 9.96 -17.27 -15.54
CA GLU A 46 11.14 -16.55 -15.08
C GLU A 46 11.00 -15.07 -15.41
N GLY A 47 11.50 -14.23 -14.52
CA GLY A 47 11.45 -12.79 -14.73
C GLY A 47 11.81 -11.98 -13.50
N ILE A 48 11.32 -10.74 -13.47
CA ILE A 48 11.65 -9.76 -12.44
C ILE A 48 10.38 -9.05 -11.98
N VAL A 49 10.18 -8.98 -10.66
CA VAL A 49 9.22 -8.07 -10.03
C VAL A 49 10.00 -6.87 -9.51
N GLU A 50 9.63 -5.67 -9.92
CA GLU A 50 10.33 -4.45 -9.52
C GLU A 50 9.35 -3.35 -9.09
N PRO A 51 9.77 -2.42 -8.23
CA PRO A 51 8.94 -1.29 -7.88
C PRO A 51 8.83 -0.33 -9.06
N LEU A 52 7.66 0.27 -9.21
CA LEU A 52 7.46 1.39 -10.12
C LEU A 52 7.98 2.69 -9.51
N PRO A 53 8.30 3.68 -10.36
CA PRO A 53 8.59 5.03 -9.91
C PRO A 53 7.48 5.62 -9.03
N PRO A 54 7.80 6.57 -8.13
CA PRO A 54 6.86 7.13 -7.18
C PRO A 54 5.57 7.73 -7.77
N ASP A 55 5.63 8.23 -9.01
CA ASP A 55 4.50 8.77 -9.78
C ASP A 55 3.48 7.69 -10.21
N GLN A 56 3.87 6.42 -10.19
CA GLN A 56 3.05 5.28 -10.62
C GLN A 56 2.82 4.25 -9.52
N ASN A 57 2.99 4.66 -8.25
CA ASN A 57 2.80 3.82 -7.06
C ASN A 57 1.39 3.23 -6.88
N THR A 58 0.42 3.60 -7.71
CA THR A 58 -0.95 3.08 -7.69
C THR A 58 -1.23 2.03 -8.78
N VAL A 59 -0.32 1.88 -9.75
CA VAL A 59 -0.54 1.04 -10.93
C VAL A 59 0.17 -0.30 -10.77
N ILE A 60 -0.41 -1.34 -11.34
CA ILE A 60 0.24 -2.63 -11.54
C ILE A 60 0.52 -2.76 -13.03
N LYS A 61 1.79 -2.89 -13.39
CA LYS A 61 2.21 -3.15 -14.76
C LYS A 61 2.60 -4.60 -14.93
N PHE A 62 2.21 -5.16 -16.07
CA PHE A 62 2.55 -6.51 -16.48
C PHE A 62 3.14 -6.42 -17.89
N THR A 63 4.42 -6.78 -18.02
CA THR A 63 5.18 -6.61 -19.26
C THR A 63 5.70 -7.98 -19.73
N ASP A 64 5.49 -8.25 -21.01
CA ASP A 64 6.04 -9.42 -21.71
C ASP A 64 7.38 -9.02 -22.36
N GLU A 65 8.48 -9.58 -21.85
CA GLU A 65 9.83 -9.46 -22.41
C GLU A 65 10.33 -10.80 -22.98
N CYS A 66 9.44 -11.78 -23.19
CA CYS A 66 9.83 -13.11 -23.67
C CYS A 66 10.37 -13.07 -25.10
N PHE A 67 11.57 -13.61 -25.29
CA PHE A 67 12.17 -13.79 -26.62
C PHE A 67 11.79 -15.15 -27.20
N GLY A 68 10.90 -15.17 -28.21
CA GLY A 68 10.54 -16.38 -28.94
C GLY A 68 9.15 -16.92 -28.61
N THR A 69 8.99 -18.24 -28.58
CA THR A 69 7.69 -18.93 -28.39
C THR A 69 7.64 -19.79 -27.12
N SER A 70 8.52 -19.54 -26.13
CA SER A 70 8.61 -20.36 -24.90
C SER A 70 7.29 -20.39 -24.11
N ILE A 71 6.58 -19.24 -24.09
CA ILE A 71 5.21 -19.11 -23.60
C ILE A 71 4.31 -18.66 -24.76
N PRO A 72 3.30 -19.45 -25.14
CA PRO A 72 2.29 -19.04 -26.11
C PRO A 72 1.57 -17.74 -25.72
N LYS A 73 1.46 -16.78 -26.65
CA LYS A 73 0.85 -15.45 -26.40
C LYS A 73 -0.59 -15.49 -25.90
N ASN A 74 -1.34 -16.55 -26.23
CA ASN A 74 -2.70 -16.78 -25.74
C ASN A 74 -2.76 -17.08 -24.22
N LEU A 75 -1.65 -17.49 -23.59
CA LEU A 75 -1.59 -17.79 -22.16
C LEU A 75 -1.19 -16.59 -21.28
N PHE A 76 -0.68 -15.51 -21.86
CA PHE A 76 -0.34 -14.29 -21.12
C PHE A 76 -1.53 -13.63 -20.41
N PRO A 77 -2.74 -13.56 -21.01
CA PRO A 77 -3.93 -13.10 -20.29
C PRO A 77 -4.25 -13.95 -19.05
N ALA A 78 -3.95 -15.26 -19.08
CA ALA A 78 -4.15 -16.13 -17.93
C ALA A 78 -3.14 -15.84 -16.82
N LEU A 79 -1.86 -15.59 -17.16
CA LEU A 79 -0.86 -15.11 -16.21
C LEU A 79 -1.29 -13.78 -15.57
N LYS A 80 -1.72 -12.81 -16.37
CA LYS A 80 -2.20 -11.51 -15.87
C LYS A 80 -3.39 -11.67 -14.91
N LYS A 81 -4.37 -12.52 -15.23
CA LYS A 81 -5.49 -12.83 -14.32
C LYS A 81 -5.01 -13.40 -12.97
N GLY A 82 -4.00 -14.29 -12.98
CA GLY A 82 -3.41 -14.81 -11.76
C GLY A 82 -2.71 -13.73 -10.93
N LEU A 83 -2.03 -12.80 -11.58
CA LEU A 83 -1.43 -11.63 -10.93
C LEU A 83 -2.51 -10.76 -10.28
N ASP A 84 -3.52 -10.34 -11.05
CA ASP A 84 -4.59 -9.44 -10.60
C ASP A 84 -5.37 -10.00 -9.38
N GLN A 85 -5.51 -11.32 -9.29
CA GLN A 85 -6.12 -12.02 -8.16
C GLN A 85 -5.25 -11.94 -6.90
N VAL A 86 -3.95 -12.19 -7.04
CA VAL A 86 -3.04 -12.23 -5.89
C VAL A 86 -2.71 -10.83 -5.38
N THR A 87 -2.67 -9.82 -6.25
CA THR A 87 -2.39 -8.43 -5.87
C THR A 87 -3.49 -7.77 -5.04
N GLN A 88 -4.67 -8.40 -4.87
CA GLN A 88 -5.70 -7.88 -3.96
C GLN A 88 -5.30 -8.02 -2.49
N GLU A 89 -4.47 -9.01 -2.15
CA GLU A 89 -4.05 -9.30 -0.78
C GLU A 89 -2.52 -9.39 -0.70
N GLY A 90 -1.92 -8.38 -0.09
CA GLY A 90 -0.48 -8.32 0.15
C GLY A 90 0.00 -9.19 1.33
N PRO A 91 1.32 -9.41 1.42
CA PRO A 91 1.92 -10.21 2.49
C PRO A 91 1.86 -9.61 3.90
N LEU A 92 1.95 -8.29 4.06
CA LEU A 92 2.17 -7.64 5.35
C LEU A 92 0.89 -7.49 6.18
N MET A 93 -0.15 -6.89 5.58
CA MET A 93 -1.41 -6.57 6.27
C MET A 93 -2.64 -6.94 5.44
N LYS A 94 -2.45 -7.79 4.42
CA LYS A 94 -3.50 -8.16 3.45
C LYS A 94 -4.10 -6.95 2.75
N GLN A 95 -3.32 -5.88 2.60
CA GLN A 95 -3.73 -4.70 1.83
C GLN A 95 -3.41 -4.88 0.36
N LYS A 96 -4.10 -4.14 -0.52
CA LYS A 96 -3.85 -4.25 -1.96
C LYS A 96 -2.42 -3.85 -2.28
N ILE A 97 -1.79 -4.65 -3.13
CA ILE A 97 -0.49 -4.33 -3.70
C ILE A 97 -0.66 -3.26 -4.77
N ALA A 98 0.26 -2.32 -4.82
CA ALA A 98 0.30 -1.29 -5.83
C ALA A 98 1.74 -0.87 -6.14
N GLY A 99 1.97 -0.26 -7.30
CA GLY A 99 3.29 0.27 -7.66
C GLY A 99 4.30 -0.80 -8.02
N ILE A 100 3.86 -1.91 -8.64
CA ILE A 100 4.76 -2.98 -9.06
C ILE A 100 4.73 -3.17 -10.58
N ASN A 101 5.87 -3.53 -11.15
CA ASN A 101 5.99 -4.02 -12.51
C ASN A 101 6.46 -5.47 -12.49
N VAL A 102 5.65 -6.36 -13.05
CA VAL A 102 6.00 -7.77 -13.21
C VAL A 102 6.39 -7.99 -14.67
N ARG A 103 7.67 -8.28 -14.88
CA ARG A 103 8.25 -8.54 -16.20
C ARG A 103 8.54 -10.01 -16.34
N VAL A 104 7.89 -10.67 -17.30
CA VAL A 104 8.14 -12.07 -17.64
C VAL A 104 9.16 -12.09 -18.77
N GLN A 105 10.30 -12.73 -18.53
CA GLN A 105 11.45 -12.73 -19.45
C GLN A 105 11.61 -14.06 -20.17
N ASP A 106 11.25 -15.16 -19.51
CA ASP A 106 11.24 -16.48 -20.13
C ASP A 106 10.29 -17.42 -19.38
N GLY A 107 10.11 -18.62 -19.92
CA GLY A 107 9.37 -19.67 -19.25
C GLY A 107 9.25 -20.92 -20.10
N GLU A 108 8.60 -21.94 -19.55
CA GLU A 108 8.40 -23.21 -20.24
C GLU A 108 6.94 -23.64 -20.12
N THR A 109 6.40 -24.16 -21.22
CA THR A 109 5.03 -24.70 -21.28
C THR A 109 5.03 -26.09 -21.89
N HIS A 110 4.02 -26.89 -21.52
CA HIS A 110 3.80 -28.23 -22.03
C HIS A 110 2.48 -28.27 -22.81
N MET A 111 2.48 -28.87 -24.00
CA MET A 111 1.33 -28.81 -24.91
C MET A 111 0.01 -29.33 -24.31
N VAL A 112 0.07 -30.30 -23.40
CA VAL A 112 -1.12 -30.95 -22.83
C VAL A 112 -1.44 -30.43 -21.43
N ASP A 113 -0.40 -30.11 -20.64
CA ASP A 113 -0.56 -29.80 -19.21
C ASP A 113 -0.57 -28.28 -18.91
N SER A 114 -0.19 -27.43 -19.86
CA SER A 114 -0.22 -25.96 -19.72
C SER A 114 -1.54 -25.37 -20.18
N THR A 115 -2.57 -25.58 -19.36
CA THR A 115 -3.88 -24.94 -19.53
C THR A 115 -3.91 -23.53 -18.93
N GLU A 116 -4.94 -22.73 -19.24
CA GLU A 116 -5.11 -21.39 -18.64
C GLU A 116 -5.10 -21.44 -17.11
N ILE A 117 -5.75 -22.45 -16.52
CA ILE A 117 -5.81 -22.64 -15.06
C ILE A 117 -4.41 -22.95 -14.50
N ALA A 118 -3.62 -23.75 -15.20
CA ALA A 118 -2.24 -24.04 -14.80
C ALA A 118 -1.41 -22.75 -14.77
N MET A 119 -1.56 -21.87 -15.77
CA MET A 119 -0.83 -20.59 -15.84
C MET A 119 -1.28 -19.59 -14.77
N ILE A 120 -2.59 -19.48 -14.51
CA ILE A 120 -3.13 -18.67 -13.40
C ILE A 120 -2.51 -19.12 -12.06
N ASN A 121 -2.51 -20.43 -11.80
CA ASN A 121 -1.93 -20.99 -10.57
C ASN A 121 -0.42 -20.81 -10.50
N THR A 122 0.28 -20.90 -11.63
CA THR A 122 1.73 -20.69 -11.72
C THR A 122 2.09 -19.28 -11.31
N MET A 123 1.42 -18.26 -11.87
CA MET A 123 1.61 -16.86 -11.48
C MET A 123 1.25 -16.63 -10.01
N ALA A 124 0.12 -17.18 -9.56
CA ALA A 124 -0.34 -16.99 -8.20
C ALA A 124 0.64 -17.58 -7.16
N ASN A 125 1.18 -18.76 -7.42
CA ASN A 125 2.14 -19.40 -6.53
C ASN A 125 3.53 -18.74 -6.61
N MET A 126 3.95 -18.28 -7.78
CA MET A 126 5.17 -17.48 -7.92
C MET A 126 5.09 -16.20 -7.08
N MET A 127 3.95 -15.49 -7.13
CA MET A 127 3.76 -14.30 -6.31
C MET A 127 3.75 -14.62 -4.81
N ARG A 128 3.20 -15.76 -4.38
CA ARG A 128 3.30 -16.23 -2.99
C ARG A 128 4.75 -16.51 -2.56
N GLU A 129 5.58 -17.04 -3.46
CA GLU A 129 7.02 -17.19 -3.17
C GLU A 129 7.71 -15.83 -3.08
N CYS A 130 7.34 -14.89 -3.96
CA CYS A 130 7.81 -13.50 -3.90
C CYS A 130 7.41 -12.81 -2.58
N TYR A 131 6.23 -13.11 -2.03
CA TYR A 131 5.76 -12.60 -0.74
C TYR A 131 6.68 -13.00 0.42
N GLU A 132 7.24 -14.20 0.38
CA GLU A 132 8.10 -14.72 1.44
C GLU A 132 9.57 -14.28 1.28
N LYS A 133 10.05 -14.14 0.04
CA LYS A 133 11.47 -13.93 -0.26
C LYS A 133 11.85 -12.49 -0.58
N ALA A 134 10.91 -11.68 -1.06
CA ALA A 134 11.18 -10.28 -1.39
C ALA A 134 11.03 -9.37 -0.15
N ALA A 135 11.69 -8.21 -0.21
CA ALA A 135 11.50 -7.16 0.78
C ALA A 135 10.26 -6.33 0.42
N TRP A 136 9.31 -6.23 1.35
CA TRP A 136 8.06 -5.47 1.18
C TRP A 136 8.03 -4.23 2.07
N LEU A 137 7.42 -3.18 1.56
CA LEU A 137 7.20 -1.91 2.27
C LEU A 137 5.73 -1.51 2.21
N LEU A 138 5.32 -0.72 3.20
CA LEU A 138 4.02 -0.08 3.21
C LEU A 138 4.08 1.27 2.50
N LEU A 139 3.07 1.53 1.69
CA LEU A 139 2.78 2.83 1.12
C LEU A 139 1.65 3.46 1.90
N GLU A 140 1.85 4.68 2.37
CA GLU A 140 0.85 5.49 3.03
C GLU A 140 0.33 6.61 2.12
N PRO A 141 -0.96 6.99 2.24
CA PRO A 141 -1.51 8.10 1.49
C PRO A 141 -1.04 9.43 2.10
N ILE A 142 -0.40 10.24 1.26
CA ILE A 142 0.00 11.60 1.55
C ILE A 142 -1.10 12.54 1.09
N MET A 143 -1.52 13.41 2.01
CA MET A 143 -2.51 14.44 1.79
C MET A 143 -1.80 15.75 1.51
N LYS A 144 -2.26 16.48 0.51
CA LYS A 144 -1.95 17.89 0.37
C LYS A 144 -2.91 18.66 1.26
N VAL A 145 -2.37 19.38 2.23
CA VAL A 145 -3.11 20.11 3.25
C VAL A 145 -2.89 21.60 3.01
N GLU A 146 -3.98 22.34 3.00
CA GLU A 146 -3.99 23.79 2.91
C GLU A 146 -4.62 24.33 4.18
N VAL A 147 -3.86 25.10 4.95
CA VAL A 147 -4.30 25.66 6.24
C VAL A 147 -4.31 27.18 6.15
N THR A 148 -5.47 27.80 6.35
CA THR A 148 -5.64 29.25 6.30
C THR A 148 -5.95 29.77 7.68
N THR A 149 -5.13 30.71 8.18
CA THR A 149 -5.24 31.26 9.53
C THR A 149 -4.84 32.74 9.56
N PRO A 150 -5.28 33.54 10.54
CA PRO A 150 -4.71 34.87 10.77
C PRO A 150 -3.20 34.79 11.03
N SER A 151 -2.43 35.76 10.53
CA SER A 151 -0.96 35.73 10.55
C SER A 151 -0.37 35.66 11.97
N ASP A 152 -1.10 36.14 12.97
CA ASP A 152 -0.71 36.06 14.39
C ASP A 152 -0.50 34.60 14.87
N PHE A 153 -1.18 33.63 14.25
CA PHE A 153 -1.12 32.21 14.62
C PHE A 153 -0.19 31.38 13.74
N GLN A 154 0.44 31.97 12.72
CA GLN A 154 1.26 31.26 11.73
C GLN A 154 2.31 30.37 12.39
N GLY A 155 3.09 30.91 13.35
CA GLY A 155 4.16 30.16 14.01
C GLY A 155 3.65 28.92 14.76
N SER A 156 2.50 29.04 15.43
CA SER A 156 1.88 27.93 16.15
C SER A 156 1.34 26.86 15.20
N VAL A 157 0.75 27.26 14.07
CA VAL A 157 0.23 26.34 13.03
C VAL A 157 1.37 25.57 12.36
N VAL A 158 2.45 26.25 12.01
CA VAL A 158 3.65 25.62 11.42
C VAL A 158 4.25 24.58 12.38
N ASN A 159 4.27 24.87 13.68
CA ASN A 159 4.77 23.92 14.68
C ASN A 159 3.86 22.68 14.79
N THR A 160 2.53 22.84 14.83
CA THR A 160 1.62 21.68 14.92
C THR A 160 1.66 20.80 13.67
N LEU A 161 1.86 21.39 12.49
CA LEU A 161 2.07 20.65 11.24
C LEU A 161 3.40 19.88 11.27
N THR A 162 4.48 20.51 11.72
CA THR A 162 5.80 19.88 11.83
C THR A 162 5.78 18.68 12.79
N GLN A 163 5.05 18.79 13.91
CA GLN A 163 4.85 17.68 14.86
C GLN A 163 4.12 16.48 14.26
N ARG A 164 3.40 16.68 13.15
CA ARG A 164 2.66 15.66 12.39
C ARG A 164 3.40 15.21 11.13
N ASN A 165 4.73 15.37 11.13
CA ASN A 165 5.61 15.00 10.01
C ASN A 165 5.21 15.65 8.67
N ALA A 166 4.56 16.82 8.72
CA ALA A 166 4.18 17.52 7.51
C ALA A 166 5.41 18.18 6.87
N LEU A 167 5.55 18.05 5.56
CA LEU A 167 6.52 18.75 4.74
C LEU A 167 5.89 20.03 4.20
N ILE A 168 6.36 21.19 4.66
CA ILE A 168 5.85 22.48 4.21
C ILE A 168 6.38 22.78 2.81
N THR A 169 5.46 23.03 1.88
CA THR A 169 5.77 23.32 0.47
C THR A 169 5.84 24.81 0.23
N SER A 170 4.85 25.56 0.72
CA SER A 170 4.82 27.02 0.62
C SER A 170 4.07 27.64 1.79
N THR A 171 4.28 28.93 1.97
CA THR A 171 3.54 29.75 2.92
C THR A 171 3.33 31.11 2.28
N ASP A 172 2.07 31.48 2.09
CA ASP A 172 1.66 32.69 1.40
C ASP A 172 0.84 33.55 2.37
N THR A 173 1.15 34.84 2.45
CA THR A 173 0.47 35.78 3.35
C THR A 173 -0.20 36.88 2.52
N ILE A 174 -1.53 36.99 2.64
CA ILE A 174 -2.38 37.93 1.89
C ILE A 174 -3.36 38.58 2.88
N ASP A 175 -3.45 39.91 2.87
CA ASP A 175 -4.44 40.69 3.64
C ASP A 175 -4.56 40.30 5.13
N GLY A 176 -3.43 40.00 5.79
CA GLY A 176 -3.37 39.62 7.20
C GLY A 176 -3.69 38.15 7.49
N TYR A 177 -4.05 37.36 6.47
CA TYR A 177 -4.18 35.91 6.56
C TYR A 177 -2.96 35.22 5.97
N THR A 178 -2.59 34.09 6.56
CA THR A 178 -1.53 33.22 6.08
C THR A 178 -2.10 31.86 5.71
N THR A 179 -1.79 31.42 4.48
CA THR A 179 -2.10 30.11 3.95
C THR A 179 -0.82 29.28 3.92
N VAL A 180 -0.82 28.15 4.62
CA VAL A 180 0.28 27.19 4.65
C VAL A 180 -0.11 25.98 3.81
N ILE A 181 0.69 25.67 2.78
CA ILE A 181 0.51 24.47 1.95
C ILE A 181 1.57 23.46 2.35
N CYS A 182 1.15 22.25 2.69
CA CYS A 182 2.05 21.17 3.08
C CYS A 182 1.58 19.80 2.60
N GLU A 183 2.49 18.83 2.60
CA GLU A 183 2.21 17.42 2.41
C GLU A 183 2.31 16.70 3.76
N ALA A 184 1.27 15.99 4.18
CA ALA A 184 1.25 15.27 5.45
C ALA A 184 0.66 13.86 5.29
N PRO A 185 1.17 12.83 6.02
CA PRO A 185 0.55 11.52 6.06
C PRO A 185 -0.89 11.59 6.61
N LEU A 186 -1.84 10.89 5.98
CA LEU A 186 -3.23 10.88 6.46
C LEU A 186 -3.36 10.32 7.89
N SER A 187 -2.51 9.33 8.24
CA SER A 187 -2.40 8.73 9.57
C SER A 187 -2.13 9.79 10.65
N ASP A 188 -1.27 10.76 10.34
CA ASP A 188 -0.87 11.83 11.23
C ASP A 188 -1.83 13.03 11.19
N MET A 189 -2.91 13.01 10.40
CA MET A 189 -3.88 14.12 10.32
C MET A 189 -5.15 13.90 11.16
N PHE A 190 -5.32 12.73 11.78
CA PHE A 190 -6.48 12.48 12.64
C PHE A 190 -6.53 13.45 13.82
N GLY A 191 -7.72 14.04 14.03
CA GLY A 191 -7.96 15.01 15.09
C GLY A 191 -7.32 16.39 14.87
N TYR A 192 -6.74 16.66 13.70
CA TYR A 192 -6.11 17.96 13.42
C TYR A 192 -7.09 19.14 13.50
N THR A 193 -8.36 18.95 13.09
CA THR A 193 -9.41 19.98 13.18
C THR A 193 -9.57 20.55 14.59
N SER A 194 -9.62 19.69 15.60
CA SER A 194 -9.80 20.12 17.00
C SER A 194 -8.56 20.85 17.51
N LEU A 195 -7.37 20.37 17.14
CA LEU A 195 -6.10 20.99 17.51
C LEU A 195 -5.95 22.38 16.86
N LEU A 196 -6.22 22.48 15.56
CA LEU A 196 -6.15 23.74 14.81
C LEU A 196 -7.05 24.79 15.46
N ARG A 197 -8.32 24.46 15.71
CA ARG A 197 -9.26 25.36 16.37
C ARG A 197 -8.77 25.82 17.74
N SER A 198 -8.17 24.93 18.52
CA SER A 198 -7.63 25.32 19.84
C SER A 198 -6.46 26.31 19.73
N VAL A 199 -5.60 26.15 18.73
CA VAL A 199 -4.40 26.96 18.54
C VAL A 199 -4.72 28.31 17.89
N THR A 200 -5.75 28.38 17.06
CA THR A 200 -6.14 29.58 16.31
C THR A 200 -7.37 30.27 16.89
N GLU A 201 -7.80 29.91 18.10
CA GLU A 201 -9.05 30.41 18.72
C GLU A 201 -10.29 30.22 17.83
N GLY A 202 -10.32 29.14 17.04
CA GLY A 202 -11.41 28.82 16.12
C GLY A 202 -11.39 29.59 14.80
N LYS A 203 -10.40 30.46 14.56
CA LYS A 203 -10.29 31.29 13.34
C LYS A 203 -9.56 30.62 12.17
N GLY A 204 -9.03 29.42 12.39
CA GLY A 204 -8.28 28.66 11.41
C GLY A 204 -9.13 27.60 10.74
N GLU A 205 -8.95 27.47 9.44
CA GLU A 205 -9.60 26.46 8.62
C GLU A 205 -8.53 25.67 7.86
N PHE A 206 -8.83 24.41 7.54
CA PHE A 206 -7.97 23.65 6.66
C PHE A 206 -8.78 22.78 5.72
N ASN A 207 -8.22 22.55 4.55
CA ASN A 207 -8.68 21.58 3.59
C ASN A 207 -7.59 20.52 3.37
N MET A 208 -7.99 19.30 3.02
CA MET A 208 -7.05 18.25 2.63
C MET A 208 -7.55 17.49 1.41
N GLU A 209 -6.67 17.27 0.45
CA GLU A 209 -6.92 16.46 -0.74
C GLU A 209 -5.87 15.35 -0.87
N TYR A 210 -6.26 14.20 -1.42
CA TYR A 210 -5.30 13.13 -1.69
C TYR A 210 -4.28 13.62 -2.72
N CYS A 211 -2.99 13.48 -2.41
CA CYS A 211 -1.91 13.86 -3.30
C CYS A 211 -1.30 12.63 -3.98
N ARG A 212 -0.71 11.72 -3.19
CA ARG A 212 0.05 10.57 -3.70
C ARG A 212 0.23 9.50 -2.62
N TYR A 213 0.73 8.33 -3.02
CA TYR A 213 1.24 7.32 -2.11
C TYR A 213 2.77 7.44 -1.98
N ALA A 214 3.27 7.39 -0.75
CA ALA A 214 4.70 7.40 -0.45
C ALA A 214 5.09 6.23 0.46
N PRO A 215 6.35 5.75 0.39
CA PRO A 215 6.87 4.77 1.34
C PRO A 215 6.75 5.28 2.79
N CYS A 216 6.17 4.44 3.64
CA CYS A 216 6.01 4.72 5.05
C CYS A 216 7.37 4.64 5.77
N PRO A 217 7.68 5.54 6.72
CA PRO A 217 8.86 5.42 7.57
C PRO A 217 8.88 4.09 8.31
N ALA A 218 10.06 3.47 8.48
CA ALA A 218 10.20 2.14 9.08
C ALA A 218 9.52 2.04 10.47
N THR A 219 9.65 3.07 11.30
CA THR A 219 9.01 3.15 12.62
C THR A 219 7.49 3.13 12.54
N THR A 220 6.92 3.84 11.57
CA THR A 220 5.47 3.92 11.38
C THR A 220 4.96 2.60 10.80
N GLN A 221 5.68 2.03 9.82
CA GLN A 221 5.37 0.73 9.25
C GLN A 221 5.30 -0.37 10.32
N ASP A 222 6.30 -0.49 11.20
CA ASP A 222 6.32 -1.50 12.26
C ASP A 222 5.14 -1.34 13.24
N ASN A 223 4.83 -0.10 13.61
CA ASN A 223 3.71 0.21 14.50
C ASN A 223 2.36 -0.15 13.87
N VAL A 224 2.17 0.15 12.59
CA VAL A 224 0.92 -0.12 11.87
C VAL A 224 0.74 -1.63 11.67
N ILE A 225 1.78 -2.36 11.26
CA ILE A 225 1.74 -3.83 11.13
C ILE A 225 1.41 -4.47 12.47
N ARG A 226 2.05 -4.02 13.56
CA ARG A 226 1.79 -4.51 14.90
C ARG A 226 0.34 -4.27 15.32
N GLN A 227 -0.18 -3.06 15.11
CA GLN A 227 -1.57 -2.74 15.47
C GLN A 227 -2.54 -3.64 14.70
N TRP A 228 -2.31 -3.83 13.40
CA TRP A 228 -3.09 -4.75 12.59
C TRP A 228 -3.06 -6.19 13.12
N GLN A 229 -1.89 -6.69 13.52
CA GLN A 229 -1.74 -8.03 14.12
C GLN A 229 -2.51 -8.17 15.46
N ILE A 230 -2.54 -7.11 16.27
CA ILE A 230 -3.30 -7.07 17.52
C ILE A 230 -4.81 -7.08 17.21
N ASP A 231 -5.26 -6.28 16.26
CA ASP A 231 -6.68 -6.18 15.88
C ASP A 231 -7.20 -7.51 15.29
N GLN A 232 -6.33 -8.27 14.61
CA GLN A 232 -6.62 -9.62 14.12
C GLN A 232 -6.44 -10.73 15.17
N GLY A 233 -6.02 -10.39 16.40
CA GLY A 233 -5.81 -11.36 17.48
C GLY A 233 -4.61 -12.29 17.28
N LEU A 234 -3.69 -11.97 16.35
CA LEU A 234 -2.48 -12.76 16.07
C LEU A 234 -1.40 -12.53 17.13
N VAL A 235 -1.40 -11.37 17.78
CA VAL A 235 -0.41 -10.97 18.78
C VAL A 235 -1.11 -10.46 20.03
N ASP A 236 -0.71 -10.99 21.20
CA ASP A 236 -1.17 -10.47 22.49
C ASP A 236 -0.56 -9.07 22.74
N PRO A 237 -1.37 -8.04 23.03
CA PRO A 237 -0.90 -6.69 23.34
C PRO A 237 0.18 -6.65 24.44
N LYS A 238 0.20 -7.65 25.34
CA LYS A 238 1.09 -7.71 26.50
C LYS A 238 2.43 -8.42 26.26
N ALA A 239 2.68 -8.96 25.06
CA ALA A 239 3.89 -9.75 24.78
C ALA A 239 5.20 -8.95 25.01
N ASP A 240 5.25 -7.67 24.64
CA ASP A 240 6.46 -6.84 24.80
C ASP A 240 6.62 -6.20 26.19
N ALA A 241 5.53 -6.05 26.95
CA ALA A 241 5.61 -5.56 28.33
C ALA A 241 6.41 -6.52 29.23
N LYS A 242 6.50 -7.80 28.87
CA LYS A 242 7.36 -8.80 29.53
C LYS A 242 8.82 -8.74 29.08
N LYS A 243 9.12 -8.30 27.85
CA LYS A 243 10.51 -8.15 27.35
C LYS A 243 11.22 -6.91 27.90
N LYS A 244 10.50 -5.79 28.13
CA LYS A 244 11.06 -4.58 28.76
C LYS A 244 11.25 -4.68 30.29
N LYS A 245 10.81 -5.77 30.93
CA LYS A 245 10.92 -6.02 32.38
C LYS A 245 12.00 -7.06 32.75
N ARG A 246 12.77 -7.56 31.79
CA ARG A 246 13.96 -8.39 32.01
C ARG A 246 15.19 -7.64 31.52
#